data_AF-A0A160N3C1-F1
#
_entry.id   AF-A0A160N3C1-F1
#
_cell.length_a   1.000
_cell.length_b   1.000
_cell.length_c   1.000
_cell.angle_alpha   90.00
_cell.angle_beta   90.00
_cell.angle_gamma   90.00
#
_symmetry.space_group_name_H-M   'P 1'
#
loop_
_entity.id
_entity.type
_entity.pdbx_description
1 polymer ?
#
loop_
_entity_poly.entity_id
_entity_poly.type
_entity_poly.pdbx_seq_one_letter_code
_entity_poly.pdbx_strand_id
1 'polypeptide(L)' 'MQVEIYRLVGESQWTLEVVDEYNNSTVWDDTFASESAALTEAKKAILQETISSFVGPEDGKSDGEWR' A
#
# COMPACT_ATOMS: atom_id res chain seq x y z
N MET A 1 9.00 3.98 -5.26
CA MET A 1 8.08 3.05 -4.58
C MET A 1 8.74 2.47 -3.34
N GLN A 2 8.09 2.59 -2.19
CA GLN A 2 8.53 2.13 -0.88
C GLN A 2 7.41 1.28 -0.24
N VAL A 3 7.77 0.20 0.44
CA VAL A 3 6.83 -0.63 1.20
C VAL A 3 7.05 -0.36 2.68
N GLU A 4 5.99 0.03 3.37
CA GLU A 4 5.99 0.27 4.81
C GLU A 4 5.10 -0.76 5.51
N ILE A 5 5.65 -1.37 6.57
CA ILE A 5 4.95 -2.36 7.36
C ILE A 5 5.08 -1.94 8.82
N TYR A 6 3.97 -1.62 9.45
CA TYR A 6 3.93 -1.10 10.81
C TYR A 6 2.75 -1.66 11.59
N ARG A 7 2.70 -1.36 12.89
CA ARG A 7 1.59 -1.70 13.77
C ARG A 7 1.06 -0.44 14.40
N LEU A 8 -0.26 -0.32 14.44
CA LEU A 8 -0.92 0.75 15.17
C LEU A 8 -0.79 0.52 16.68
N VAL A 9 -0.75 1.60 17.45
CA VAL A 9 -0.63 1.52 18.91
C VAL A 9 -1.85 0.81 19.47
N GLY A 10 -1.63 -0.32 20.16
CA GLY A 10 -2.69 -1.14 20.73
C GLY A 10 -3.13 -2.31 19.83
N GLU A 11 -2.69 -2.34 18.57
CA GLU A 11 -2.98 -3.43 17.64
C GLU A 11 -1.87 -4.49 17.62
N SER A 12 -2.30 -5.75 17.55
CA SER A 12 -1.38 -6.88 17.42
C SER A 12 -1.08 -7.25 15.97
N GLN A 13 -1.94 -6.80 15.05
CA GLN A 13 -1.85 -7.07 13.63
C GLN A 13 -1.06 -5.98 12.90
N TRP A 14 -0.48 -6.36 11.78
CA TRP A 14 0.38 -5.53 10.93
C TRP A 14 -0.44 -4.87 9.83
N THR A 15 -0.19 -3.59 9.62
CA THR A 15 -0.72 -2.80 8.52
C THR A 15 0.32 -2.76 7.41
N LEU A 16 -0.16 -2.86 6.17
CA LEU A 16 0.65 -2.70 4.97
C LEU A 16 0.31 -1.36 4.32
N GLU A 17 1.34 -0.62 3.95
CA GLU A 17 1.24 0.61 3.17
C GLU A 17 2.29 0.59 2.07
N VAL A 18 1.91 1.04 0.88
CA VAL A 18 2.81 1.18 -0.26
C VAL A 18 2.73 2.61 -0.75
N VAL A 19 3.89 3.26 -0.80
CA VAL A 19 4.05 4.63 -1.27
C VAL A 19 4.73 4.61 -2.63
N ASP A 20 4.15 5.25 -3.64
CA ASP A 20 4.73 5.33 -4.97
C ASP A 20 5.82 6.42 -5.09
N GLU A 21 6.32 6.68 -6.30
CA GLU A 21 7.33 7.73 -6.53
C GLU A 21 6.78 9.17 -6.50
N TYR A 22 5.47 9.33 -6.61
CA TYR A 22 4.75 10.59 -6.55
C TYR A 22 4.14 10.87 -5.17
N ASN A 23 4.54 10.07 -4.17
CA ASN A 23 4.07 10.18 -2.79
C ASN A 23 2.56 9.89 -2.64
N ASN A 24 1.96 9.14 -3.58
CA ASN A 24 0.65 8.55 -3.34
C ASN A 24 0.81 7.31 -2.46
N SER A 25 -0.10 7.15 -1.51
CA SER A 25 -0.11 6.02 -0.58
C SER A 25 -1.33 5.14 -0.84
N THR A 26 -1.08 3.85 -0.92
CA THR A 26 -2.10 2.81 -0.87
C THR A 26 -1.95 2.06 0.45
N VAL A 27 -2.98 2.12 1.28
CA VAL A 27 -3.07 1.39 2.55
C VAL A 27 -4.07 0.26 2.38
N TRP A 28 -3.75 -0.91 2.90
CA TRP A 28 -4.66 -2.06 2.88
C TRP A 28 -5.62 -2.00 4.07
N ASP A 29 -6.91 -2.28 3.81
CA ASP A 29 -7.92 -2.43 4.87
C ASP A 29 -7.70 -3.71 5.69
N ASP A 30 -7.18 -4.76 5.06
CA ASP A 30 -6.82 -6.01 5.73
C ASP A 30 -5.51 -5.87 6.53
N THR A 31 -5.51 -6.47 7.71
CA THR A 31 -4.33 -6.54 8.57
C THR A 31 -3.75 -7.95 8.61
N PHE A 32 -2.46 -8.04 8.91
CA PHE A 32 -1.70 -9.29 8.81
C PHE A 32 -1.21 -9.77 10.18
N ALA A 33 -1.18 -11.09 10.39
CA ALA A 33 -0.68 -11.66 11.64
C ALA A 33 0.86 -11.53 11.79
N SER A 34 1.59 -11.36 10.69
CA SER A 34 3.05 -11.19 10.68
C SER A 34 3.51 -10.22 9.61
N GLU A 35 4.65 -9.59 9.86
CA GLU A 35 5.36 -8.75 8.89
C GLU A 35 5.64 -9.52 7.58
N SER A 36 6.00 -10.80 7.68
CA SER A 36 6.26 -11.66 6.52
C SER A 36 5.02 -11.90 5.66
N ALA A 37 3.83 -11.98 6.27
CA ALA A 37 2.56 -12.11 5.55
C ALA A 37 2.21 -10.81 4.82
N ALA A 38 2.36 -9.67 5.49
CA ALA A 38 2.19 -8.34 4.88
C ALA A 38 3.14 -8.14 3.70
N LEU A 39 4.42 -8.48 3.86
CA LEU A 39 5.41 -8.37 2.79
C LEU A 39 5.13 -9.29 1.60
N THR A 40 4.59 -10.48 1.86
CA THR A 40 4.22 -11.43 0.80
C THR A 40 3.05 -10.88 -0.01
N GLU A 41 2.04 -10.30 0.65
CA GLU A 41 0.93 -9.68 -0.04
C GLU A 41 1.37 -8.43 -0.82
N ALA A 42 2.23 -7.59 -0.26
CA ALA A 42 2.82 -6.45 -0.97
C ALA A 42 3.51 -6.88 -2.27
N LYS A 43 4.37 -7.90 -2.20
CA LYS A 43 5.03 -8.46 -3.40
C LYS A 43 4.04 -9.00 -4.41
N LYS A 44 3.01 -9.71 -3.94
CA LYS A 44 1.96 -10.27 -4.79
C LYS A 44 1.16 -9.18 -5.48
N ALA A 45 0.76 -8.13 -4.77
CA ALA A 45 0.06 -6.98 -5.32
C ALA A 45 0.91 -6.28 -6.39
N ILE A 46 2.18 -6.01 -6.10
CA ILE A 46 3.12 -5.38 -7.06
C ILE A 46 3.35 -6.26 -8.31
N LEU A 47 3.35 -7.60 -8.15
CA LEU A 47 3.55 -8.54 -9.25
C LEU A 47 2.28 -8.78 -10.07
N GLN A 48 1.10 -8.78 -9.45
CA GLN A 48 -0.18 -9.04 -10.09
C GLN A 48 -0.78 -7.79 -10.73
N GLU A 49 -0.71 -6.66 -10.04
CA GLU A 49 -1.09 -5.36 -10.58
C GLU A 49 0.18 -4.73 -11.14
N THR A 50 0.40 -4.93 -12.44
CA THR A 50 1.46 -4.28 -13.20
C THR A 50 1.60 -2.84 -12.71
N ILE A 51 2.82 -2.51 -12.25
CA ILE A 51 3.33 -1.29 -11.59
C ILE A 51 2.58 0.03 -11.90
N SER A 52 1.93 0.15 -13.06
CA SER A 52 1.03 1.24 -13.45
C SER A 52 -0.24 1.42 -12.61
N SER A 53 -0.76 0.40 -11.90
CA SER A 53 -2.04 0.51 -11.17
C SER A 53 -1.92 1.17 -9.79
N PHE A 54 -0.75 1.08 -9.16
CA PHE A 54 -0.46 1.67 -7.85
C PHE A 54 0.18 3.05 -7.94
N VAL A 55 0.55 3.47 -9.15
CA VAL A 55 1.14 4.78 -9.39
C VAL A 55 0.01 5.76 -9.64
N GLY A 56 -0.25 6.61 -8.65
CA GLY A 56 -1.18 7.73 -8.80
C GLY A 56 -0.62 8.80 -9.75
N PRO A 57 -1.42 9.82 -10.07
CA PRO A 57 -1.01 10.86 -10.99
C PRO A 57 0.26 11.59 -10.52
N GLU A 58 1.08 12.01 -11.50
CA GLU A 58 2.39 12.66 -11.31
C GLU A 58 2.37 13.86 -10.35
N ASP A 59 1.23 14.55 -10.26
CA ASP A 59 1.05 15.74 -9.44
C ASP A 59 0.39 15.48 -8.08
N GLY A 60 0.17 14.19 -7.72
CA GLY A 60 -0.38 13.77 -6.44
C GLY A 60 -1.82 14.23 -6.18
N LYS A 61 -2.54 14.68 -7.24
CA LYS A 61 -3.95 15.08 -7.13
C LYS A 61 -4.84 14.01 -7.74
N SER A 62 -5.68 13.39 -6.92
CA SER A 62 -6.88 12.73 -7.44
C SER A 62 -7.68 13.75 -8.26
N ASP A 63 -8.13 13.36 -9.46
CA ASP A 63 -8.97 14.15 -10.35
C ASP A 63 -10.39 14.41 -9.81
N GLY A 64 -10.67 14.01 -8.57
CA GLY A 64 -11.88 14.37 -7.86
C GLY A 64 -13.12 13.57 -8.27
N GLU A 65 -13.00 12.59 -9.18
CA GLU A 65 -14.09 11.66 -9.48
C GLU A 65 -14.01 10.40 -8.59
N TRP A 66 -14.30 10.57 -7.30
CA TRP A 66 -14.78 9.46 -6.48
C TRP A 66 -16.29 9.30 -6.78
N ARG A 67 -16.64 8.22 -7.48
CA ARG A 67 -18.04 7.78 -7.71
C ARG A 67 -18.29 6.48 -6.97
#